data_AF-A0A2A2KRB1-F1
#
_entry.id   AF-A0A2A2KRB1-F1
#
_cell.length_a   1.000
_cell.length_b   1.000
_cell.length_c   1.000
_cell.angle_alpha   90.00
_cell.angle_beta   90.00
_cell.angle_gamma   90.00
#
_symmetry.space_group_name_H-M   'P 1'
#
loop_
_entity.id
_entity.type
_entity.pdbx_description
1 polymer ?
#
loop_
_entity_poly.entity_id
_entity_poly.type
_entity_poly.pdbx_seq_one_letter_code
_entity_poly.pdbx_strand_id
1 'polypeptide(L)'
;MVFGYTLFALIALFLVVVFVWLAVRNAKGLPLKTSSSILLVIAHPDDETMFFSPTIRALRKQNHRIYILCISTGNAYGQGKIRVEELRRAASILGIESGDVFNLDYEHFQDGQPWSKQQLSQIVMRYIEMLSVDCVISFDANGVSSHPNHVSCFLSLQSAYTEGVMPLDVQVFVLDSVCLVRK
;
A
#
# COMPACT_ATOMS: atom_id res chain seq x y z
N MET A 1 44.66 -30.98 -2.94
CA MET A 1 44.46 -29.72 -2.18
C MET A 1 43.97 -28.59 -3.08
N VAL A 2 44.67 -28.25 -4.17
CA VAL A 2 44.32 -27.13 -5.09
C VAL A 2 42.90 -27.23 -5.67
N PHE A 3 42.46 -28.43 -6.08
CA PHE A 3 41.11 -28.63 -6.65
C PHE A 3 39.96 -28.30 -5.68
N GLY A 4 40.17 -28.53 -4.38
CA GLY A 4 39.18 -28.19 -3.35
C GLY A 4 39.02 -26.68 -3.18
N TYR A 5 40.13 -25.93 -3.25
CA TYR A 5 40.12 -24.47 -3.16
C TYR A 5 39.48 -23.82 -4.39
N THR A 6 39.73 -24.35 -5.59
CA THR A 6 39.10 -23.85 -6.81
C THR A 6 37.59 -24.10 -6.82
N LEU A 7 37.14 -25.29 -6.40
CA LEU A 7 35.72 -25.61 -6.30
C LEU A 7 35.02 -24.72 -5.27
N PHE A 8 35.65 -24.51 -4.10
CA PHE A 8 35.12 -23.62 -3.07
C PHE A 8 35.00 -22.17 -3.55
N ALA A 9 36.02 -21.65 -4.23
CA ALA A 9 36.02 -20.30 -4.78
C ALA A 9 34.91 -20.10 -5.84
N LEU A 10 34.67 -21.10 -6.70
CA LEU A 10 33.60 -21.06 -7.69
C LEU A 10 32.21 -21.08 -7.04
N ILE A 11 32.01 -21.89 -5.99
CA ILE A 11 30.74 -21.92 -5.23
C ILE A 11 30.51 -20.58 -4.53
N ALA A 12 31.53 -20.02 -3.87
CA ALA A 12 31.43 -18.73 -3.21
C ALA A 12 31.10 -17.60 -4.21
N LEU A 13 31.78 -17.58 -5.36
CA LEU A 13 31.49 -16.62 -6.44
C LEU A 13 30.06 -16.78 -6.97
N PHE A 14 29.60 -18.02 -7.19
CA PHE A 14 28.23 -18.30 -7.61
C PHE A 14 27.20 -17.78 -6.59
N LEU A 15 27.43 -18.03 -5.30
CA LEU A 15 26.54 -17.53 -4.23
C LEU A 15 26.51 -16.00 -4.17
N VAL A 16 27.67 -15.33 -4.34
CA VAL A 16 27.74 -13.87 -4.41
C VAL A 16 26.98 -13.35 -5.62
N VAL A 17 27.16 -13.94 -6.80
CA VAL A 17 26.44 -13.55 -8.02
C VAL A 17 24.93 -13.74 -7.86
N VAL A 18 24.49 -14.87 -7.29
CA VAL A 18 23.07 -15.12 -6.99
C VAL A 18 22.54 -14.11 -5.98
N PHE A 19 23.29 -13.82 -4.91
CA PHE A 19 22.89 -12.82 -3.91
C PHE A 19 22.76 -11.42 -4.53
N VAL A 20 23.75 -10.99 -5.32
CA VAL A 20 23.71 -9.70 -6.02
C VAL A 20 22.56 -9.66 -7.02
N TRP A 21 22.32 -10.73 -7.78
CA TRP A 21 21.20 -10.82 -8.72
C TRP A 21 19.85 -10.73 -8.00
N LEU A 22 19.68 -11.42 -6.87
CA LEU A 22 18.48 -11.31 -6.04
C LEU A 22 18.31 -9.90 -5.47
N ALA A 23 19.39 -9.28 -4.98
CA ALA A 23 19.37 -7.92 -4.46
C ALA A 23 18.99 -6.89 -5.54
N VAL A 24 19.54 -7.02 -6.75
CA VAL A 24 19.25 -6.12 -7.89
C VAL A 24 17.84 -6.37 -8.44
N ARG A 25 17.39 -7.63 -8.50
CA ARG A 25 16.03 -7.96 -8.95
C ARG A 25 14.98 -7.35 -8.03
N ASN A 26 15.21 -7.37 -6.73
CA ASN A 26 14.33 -6.80 -5.72
C ASN A 26 14.40 -5.26 -5.64
N ALA A 27 15.33 -4.62 -6.35
CA ALA A 27 15.51 -3.17 -6.32
C ALA A 27 14.69 -2.41 -7.39
N LYS A 28 13.91 -3.11 -8.23
CA LYS A 28 13.06 -2.42 -9.21
C LYS A 28 11.86 -1.78 -8.50
N GLY A 29 11.81 -0.45 -8.53
CA GLY A 29 10.66 0.33 -8.05
C GLY A 29 9.43 0.18 -8.94
N LEU A 30 8.32 0.78 -8.51
CA LEU A 30 7.09 0.79 -9.30
C LEU A 30 7.30 1.52 -10.64
N PRO A 31 6.78 1.02 -11.77
CA PRO A 31 6.93 1.62 -13.10
C PRO A 31 6.03 2.86 -13.27
N LEU A 32 6.22 3.87 -12.42
CA LEU A 32 5.44 5.11 -12.43
C LEU A 32 6.14 6.20 -13.25
N LYS A 33 5.35 7.12 -13.81
CA LYS A 33 5.87 8.33 -14.45
C LYS A 33 6.48 9.23 -13.39
N THR A 34 7.48 10.02 -13.76
CA THR A 34 8.10 10.98 -12.83
C THR A 34 7.07 11.95 -12.26
N SER A 35 7.11 12.20 -10.96
CA SER A 35 6.19 13.10 -10.24
C SER A 35 4.69 12.72 -10.30
N SER A 36 4.36 11.43 -10.46
CA SER A 36 2.97 10.97 -10.38
C SER A 36 2.28 11.25 -9.04
N SER A 37 0.96 11.40 -9.09
CA SER A 37 0.02 11.46 -7.97
C SER A 37 -0.42 10.06 -7.56
N ILE A 38 -0.22 9.70 -6.29
CA ILE A 38 -0.46 8.34 -5.79
C ILE A 38 -1.49 8.39 -4.67
N LEU A 39 -2.54 7.57 -4.76
CA LEU A 39 -3.53 7.40 -3.70
C LEU A 39 -3.27 6.09 -2.96
N LEU A 40 -2.91 6.19 -1.68
CA LEU A 40 -2.81 5.06 -0.78
C LEU A 40 -4.15 4.88 -0.06
N VAL A 41 -4.84 3.77 -0.35
CA VAL A 41 -6.13 3.42 0.28
C VAL A 41 -5.89 2.42 1.40
N ILE A 42 -6.15 2.84 2.64
CA ILE A 42 -5.97 2.05 3.86
C ILE A 42 -7.27 1.92 4.64
N ALA A 43 -7.39 0.88 5.47
CA ALA A 43 -8.62 0.64 6.23
C ALA A 43 -8.62 1.44 7.54
N HIS A 44 -7.48 1.48 8.23
CA HIS A 44 -7.38 2.01 9.59
C HIS A 44 -6.21 2.99 9.75
N PRO A 45 -6.26 3.88 10.76
CA PRO A 45 -5.11 4.71 11.11
C PRO A 45 -4.05 3.87 11.84
N ASP A 46 -2.90 3.64 11.19
CA ASP A 46 -1.73 2.82 11.59
C ASP A 46 -1.22 1.97 10.41
N ASP A 47 -2.12 1.58 9.50
CA ASP A 47 -1.80 0.80 8.29
C ASP A 47 -0.69 1.44 7.44
N GLU A 48 -0.70 2.76 7.32
CA GLU A 48 0.31 3.52 6.58
C GLU A 48 1.70 3.33 7.19
N THR A 49 1.76 3.30 8.53
CA THR A 49 2.99 3.17 9.28
C THR A 49 3.45 1.71 9.31
N MET A 50 2.53 0.80 9.61
CA MET A 50 2.80 -0.62 9.83
C MET A 50 3.14 -1.36 8.53
N PHE A 51 2.42 -1.08 7.45
CA PHE A 51 2.54 -1.85 6.20
C PHE A 51 3.19 -1.05 5.07
N PHE A 52 2.92 0.25 4.98
CA PHE A 52 3.28 1.04 3.81
C PHE A 52 4.45 2.02 4.01
N SER A 53 5.02 2.17 5.21
CA SER A 53 6.16 3.07 5.45
C SER A 53 7.31 2.89 4.46
N PRO A 54 7.78 1.67 4.12
CA PRO A 54 8.84 1.50 3.13
C PRO A 54 8.43 2.00 1.75
N THR A 55 7.20 1.72 1.33
CA THR A 55 6.63 2.13 0.04
C THR A 55 6.50 3.65 -0.04
N ILE A 56 5.92 4.28 0.99
CA ILE A 56 5.77 5.74 1.08
C ILE A 56 7.13 6.41 0.98
N ARG A 57 8.12 5.95 1.74
CA ARG A 57 9.48 6.52 1.71
C ARG A 57 10.16 6.35 0.36
N ALA A 58 9.99 5.21 -0.30
CA ALA A 58 10.55 4.97 -1.63
C ALA A 58 9.93 5.92 -2.68
N LEU A 59 8.61 6.08 -2.65
CA LEU A 59 7.87 6.94 -3.56
C LEU A 59 8.19 8.43 -3.34
N ARG A 60 8.31 8.87 -2.08
CA ARG A 60 8.73 10.25 -1.77
C ARG A 60 10.14 10.55 -2.25
N LYS A 61 11.08 9.59 -2.14
CA LYS A 61 12.44 9.75 -2.71
C LYS A 61 12.45 9.92 -4.23
N GLN A 62 11.42 9.43 -4.91
CA GLN A 62 11.22 9.59 -6.36
C GLN A 62 10.37 10.83 -6.70
N ASN A 63 10.14 11.71 -5.72
CA ASN A 63 9.41 12.97 -5.87
C ASN A 63 7.93 12.81 -6.29
N HIS A 64 7.30 11.68 -5.94
CA HIS A 64 5.86 11.50 -6.11
C HIS A 64 5.08 12.26 -5.03
N ARG A 65 3.86 12.70 -5.39
CA ARG A 65 2.88 13.21 -4.43
C ARG A 65 2.02 12.06 -3.96
N ILE A 66 1.79 11.97 -2.65
CA ILE A 66 1.09 10.84 -2.04
C ILE A 66 -0.08 11.40 -1.25
N TYR A 67 -1.27 10.86 -1.52
CA TYR A 67 -2.48 11.07 -0.78
C TYR A 67 -2.80 9.82 0.03
N ILE A 68 -3.29 9.97 1.26
CA ILE A 68 -3.79 8.87 2.08
C ILE A 68 -5.30 8.98 2.16
N LEU A 69 -6.01 7.92 1.80
CA LEU A 69 -7.43 7.76 2.03
C LEU A 69 -7.63 6.63 3.04
N CYS A 70 -7.91 7.00 4.29
CA CYS A 70 -8.20 6.09 5.38
C CYS A 70 -9.71 5.94 5.54
N ILE A 71 -10.22 4.73 5.32
CA ILE A 71 -11.66 4.46 5.17
C ILE A 71 -12.43 4.49 6.49
N SER A 72 -11.76 4.21 7.62
CA SER A 72 -12.38 4.29 8.94
C SER A 72 -11.49 5.04 9.91
N THR A 73 -12.07 5.46 11.03
CA THR A 73 -11.33 6.06 12.13
C THR A 73 -10.66 5.01 13.05
N GLY A 74 -10.81 3.71 12.76
CA GLY A 74 -10.27 2.63 13.61
C GLY A 74 -10.85 2.65 15.03
N ASN A 75 -12.12 3.03 15.16
CA ASN A 75 -12.77 3.35 16.44
C ASN A 75 -13.30 2.13 17.21
N ALA A 76 -12.85 0.90 16.93
CA ALA A 76 -13.33 -0.31 17.61
C ALA A 76 -13.23 -0.25 19.15
N TYR A 77 -12.25 0.51 19.66
CA TYR A 77 -12.01 0.71 21.10
C TYR A 77 -12.41 2.11 21.60
N GLY A 78 -13.16 2.89 20.83
CA GLY A 78 -13.58 4.25 21.21
C GLY A 78 -12.48 5.32 21.12
N GLN A 79 -11.37 5.02 20.44
CA GLN A 79 -10.18 5.87 20.32
C GLN A 79 -10.03 6.56 18.95
N GLY A 80 -11.04 6.52 18.09
CA GLY A 80 -10.93 6.95 16.69
C GLY A 80 -10.44 8.38 16.52
N LYS A 81 -10.90 9.32 17.36
CA LYS A 81 -10.41 10.71 17.33
C LYS A 81 -8.91 10.82 17.58
N ILE A 82 -8.39 10.04 18.52
CA ILE A 82 -6.96 10.02 18.85
C ILE A 82 -6.18 9.39 17.68
N ARG A 83 -6.67 8.26 17.16
CA ARG A 83 -6.04 7.53 16.05
C ARG A 83 -5.97 8.34 14.76
N VAL A 84 -6.98 9.16 14.46
CA VAL A 84 -6.96 10.08 13.32
C VAL A 84 -5.85 11.13 13.47
N GLU A 85 -5.68 11.70 14.67
CA GLU A 85 -4.59 12.64 14.94
C GLU A 85 -3.21 11.96 14.95
N GLU A 86 -3.13 10.70 15.35
CA GLU A 86 -1.91 9.89 15.25
C GLU A 86 -1.52 9.66 13.79
N LEU A 87 -2.47 9.26 12.94
CA LEU A 87 -2.23 9.09 11.50
C LEU A 87 -1.76 10.38 10.84
N ARG A 88 -2.39 11.53 11.13
CA ARG A 88 -1.95 12.82 10.57
C ARG A 88 -0.51 13.14 10.96
N ARG A 89 -0.13 12.89 12.21
CA ARG A 89 1.25 13.09 12.69
C ARG A 89 2.22 12.10 12.05
N ALA A 90 1.85 10.82 11.95
CA ALA A 90 2.67 9.79 11.31
C ALA A 90 2.89 10.09 9.82
N ALA A 91 1.84 10.47 9.09
CA ALA A 91 1.92 10.90 7.70
C ALA A 91 2.84 12.12 7.52
N SER A 92 2.77 13.10 8.43
CA SER A 92 3.67 14.25 8.43
C SER A 92 5.14 13.86 8.59
N ILE A 93 5.45 12.91 9.49
CA ILE A 93 6.80 12.35 9.66
C ILE A 93 7.28 11.64 8.38
N LEU A 94 6.37 11.00 7.65
CA LEU A 94 6.65 10.38 6.35
C LEU A 94 6.73 11.40 5.19
N GLY A 95 6.59 12.70 5.48
CA GLY A 95 6.72 13.78 4.52
C GLY A 95 5.49 13.99 3.64
N ILE A 96 4.30 13.58 4.12
CA ILE A 96 2.99 13.82 3.50
C ILE A 96 2.33 15.01 4.20
N GLU A 97 1.77 15.94 3.43
CA GLU A 97 1.09 17.12 3.98
C GLU A 97 -0.24 16.74 4.62
N SER A 98 -0.63 17.42 5.70
CA SER A 98 -1.89 17.13 6.39
C SER A 98 -3.13 17.32 5.50
N GLY A 99 -3.06 18.18 4.48
CA GLY A 99 -4.12 18.36 3.48
C GLY A 99 -4.25 17.20 2.49
N ASP A 100 -3.25 16.32 2.40
CA ASP A 100 -3.23 15.15 1.55
C ASP A 100 -3.65 13.87 2.32
N VAL A 101 -4.10 14.01 3.57
CA VAL A 101 -4.59 12.90 4.43
C VAL A 101 -6.09 13.04 4.66
N PHE A 102 -6.85 12.12 4.08
CA PHE A 102 -8.30 12.05 4.16
C PHE A 102 -8.73 10.89 5.05
N ASN A 103 -9.44 11.20 6.13
CA ASN A 103 -10.06 10.21 7.01
C ASN A 103 -11.56 10.26 6.84
N LEU A 104 -12.17 9.11 6.52
CA LEU A 104 -13.61 8.96 6.46
C LEU A 104 -14.15 8.49 7.82
N ASP A 105 -15.38 8.88 8.11
CA ASP A 105 -16.11 8.48 9.31
C ASP A 105 -17.58 8.24 8.97
N TYR A 106 -17.82 7.29 8.07
CA TYR A 106 -19.16 6.91 7.66
C TYR A 106 -19.68 5.73 8.48
N GLU A 107 -20.96 5.77 8.84
CA GLU A 107 -21.62 4.73 9.66
C GLU A 107 -21.56 3.33 9.03
N HIS A 108 -21.50 3.25 7.69
CA HIS A 108 -21.43 1.98 6.96
C HIS A 108 -19.99 1.46 6.74
N PHE A 109 -18.96 2.18 7.21
CA PHE A 109 -17.56 1.75 7.18
C PHE A 109 -16.93 1.69 8.57
N GLN A 110 -17.66 1.12 9.54
CA GLN A 110 -17.12 0.90 10.88
C GLN A 110 -16.12 -0.26 10.88
N ASP A 111 -15.14 -0.17 11.77
CA ASP A 111 -14.08 -1.14 11.96
C ASP A 111 -14.62 -2.52 12.36
N GLY A 112 -14.05 -3.59 11.79
CA GLY A 112 -14.25 -4.98 12.19
C GLY A 112 -15.21 -5.80 11.32
N GLN A 113 -16.18 -5.17 10.65
CA GLN A 113 -17.11 -5.87 9.75
C GLN A 113 -16.79 -5.62 8.28
N PRO A 114 -16.99 -6.61 7.37
CA PRO A 114 -16.81 -6.40 5.94
C PRO A 114 -17.61 -5.21 5.42
N TRP A 115 -17.03 -4.45 4.50
CA TRP A 115 -17.66 -3.28 3.90
C TRP A 115 -18.25 -3.60 2.53
N SER A 116 -19.27 -2.84 2.11
CA SER A 116 -19.80 -2.95 0.76
C SER A 116 -18.75 -2.52 -0.26
N LYS A 117 -18.33 -3.47 -1.11
CA LYS A 117 -17.36 -3.18 -2.19
C LYS A 117 -17.89 -2.15 -3.18
N GLN A 118 -19.21 -2.09 -3.43
CA GLN A 118 -19.81 -1.14 -4.36
C GLN A 118 -19.80 0.28 -3.80
N GLN A 119 -20.23 0.46 -2.54
CA GLN A 119 -20.21 1.79 -1.90
C GLN A 119 -18.77 2.30 -1.75
N LEU A 120 -17.85 1.42 -1.33
CA LEU A 120 -16.45 1.79 -1.19
C LEU A 120 -15.82 2.12 -2.55
N SER A 121 -16.12 1.35 -3.60
CA SER A 121 -15.67 1.61 -4.97
C SER A 121 -16.08 3.00 -5.43
N GLN A 122 -17.35 3.37 -5.27
CA GLN A 122 -17.86 4.70 -5.64
C GLN A 122 -17.09 5.84 -4.95
N ILE A 123 -16.78 5.67 -3.66
CA ILE A 123 -16.04 6.67 -2.90
C ILE A 123 -14.60 6.75 -3.40
N VAL A 124 -13.92 5.62 -3.55
CA VAL A 124 -12.54 5.58 -4.03
C VAL A 124 -12.44 6.19 -5.44
N MET A 125 -13.38 5.90 -6.34
CA MET A 125 -13.40 6.48 -7.70
C MET A 125 -13.54 8.00 -7.65
N ARG A 126 -14.40 8.52 -6.78
CA ARG A 126 -14.55 9.97 -6.58
C ARG A 126 -13.24 10.63 -6.14
N TYR A 127 -12.46 10.00 -5.26
CA TYR A 127 -11.17 10.52 -4.84
C TYR A 127 -10.11 10.43 -5.94
N ILE A 128 -10.10 9.34 -6.72
CA ILE A 128 -9.21 9.19 -7.88
C ILE A 128 -9.43 10.33 -8.87
N GLU A 129 -10.69 10.62 -9.22
CA GLU A 129 -11.05 11.71 -10.12
C GLU A 129 -10.72 13.08 -9.53
N MET A 130 -11.16 13.35 -8.29
CA MET A 130 -10.97 14.64 -7.61
C MET A 130 -9.50 15.02 -7.48
N LEU A 131 -8.64 14.05 -7.19
CA LEU A 131 -7.22 14.26 -6.95
C LEU A 131 -6.35 14.06 -8.19
N SER A 132 -6.96 13.69 -9.34
CA SER A 132 -6.27 13.36 -10.60
C SER A 132 -5.11 12.38 -10.36
N VAL A 133 -5.45 11.25 -9.76
CA VAL A 133 -4.49 10.22 -9.33
C VAL A 133 -4.00 9.43 -10.55
N ASP A 134 -2.71 9.12 -10.61
CA ASP A 134 -2.12 8.24 -11.64
C ASP A 134 -2.02 6.78 -11.17
N CYS A 135 -1.99 6.57 -9.86
CA CYS A 135 -1.69 5.28 -9.24
C CYS A 135 -2.44 5.09 -7.92
N VAL A 136 -3.08 3.94 -7.74
CA VAL A 136 -3.72 3.53 -6.50
C VAL A 136 -2.96 2.36 -5.89
N ILE A 137 -2.67 2.44 -4.59
CA ILE A 137 -2.02 1.38 -3.82
C ILE A 137 -2.96 0.97 -2.68
N SER A 138 -3.16 -0.33 -2.49
CA SER A 138 -3.92 -0.86 -1.35
C SER A 138 -3.49 -2.29 -0.99
N PHE A 139 -4.31 -3.01 -0.23
CA PHE A 139 -4.07 -4.39 0.16
C PHE A 139 -4.39 -5.38 -0.97
N ASP A 140 -3.82 -6.59 -0.89
CA ASP A 140 -4.20 -7.70 -1.75
C ASP A 140 -5.48 -8.42 -1.29
N ALA A 141 -5.85 -9.47 -2.03
CA ALA A 141 -7.05 -10.28 -1.75
C ALA A 141 -7.07 -10.94 -0.36
N ASN A 142 -5.90 -11.11 0.27
CA ASN A 142 -5.77 -11.71 1.59
C ASN A 142 -5.71 -10.66 2.71
N GLY A 143 -5.67 -9.37 2.38
CA GLY A 143 -5.73 -8.29 3.37
C GLY A 143 -4.58 -8.28 4.39
N VAL A 144 -3.41 -8.82 4.04
CA VAL A 144 -2.20 -8.97 4.89
C VAL A 144 -2.36 -9.95 6.06
N SER A 145 -3.39 -9.77 6.87
CA SER A 145 -3.73 -10.52 8.08
C SER A 145 -5.11 -11.20 7.99
N SER A 146 -5.73 -11.21 6.80
CA SER A 146 -7.12 -11.63 6.59
C SER A 146 -8.15 -10.73 7.28
N HIS A 147 -7.77 -9.49 7.61
CA HIS A 147 -8.70 -8.55 8.21
C HIS A 147 -9.83 -8.18 7.23
N PRO A 148 -11.12 -8.28 7.61
CA PRO A 148 -12.25 -8.05 6.70
C PRO A 148 -12.23 -6.69 5.99
N ASN A 149 -11.79 -5.64 6.69
CA ASN A 149 -11.71 -4.30 6.11
C ASN A 149 -10.62 -4.18 5.04
N HIS A 150 -9.45 -4.83 5.25
CA HIS A 150 -8.37 -4.81 4.26
C HIS A 150 -8.79 -5.54 2.99
N VAL A 151 -9.45 -6.70 3.16
CA VAL A 151 -10.05 -7.45 2.04
C VAL A 151 -11.12 -6.61 1.34
N SER A 152 -11.91 -5.84 2.08
CA SER A 152 -12.94 -4.96 1.48
C SER A 152 -12.32 -3.86 0.61
N CYS A 153 -11.19 -3.27 1.03
CA CYS A 153 -10.42 -2.34 0.19
C CYS A 153 -10.02 -2.99 -1.13
N PHE A 154 -9.45 -4.20 -1.10
CA PHE A 154 -9.11 -4.96 -2.31
C PHE A 154 -10.34 -5.21 -3.20
N LEU A 155 -11.43 -5.73 -2.61
CA LEU A 155 -12.65 -6.07 -3.34
C LEU A 155 -13.29 -4.85 -4.01
N SER A 156 -13.18 -3.67 -3.40
CA SER A 156 -13.67 -2.42 -3.99
C SER A 156 -12.91 -2.05 -5.28
N LEU A 157 -11.57 -2.12 -5.25
CA LEU A 157 -10.73 -1.87 -6.42
C LEU A 157 -10.93 -2.93 -7.50
N GLN A 158 -11.05 -4.19 -7.10
CA GLN A 158 -11.38 -5.29 -8.02
C GLN A 158 -12.74 -5.08 -8.70
N SER A 159 -13.77 -4.66 -7.94
CA SER A 159 -15.09 -4.34 -8.52
C SER A 159 -14.96 -3.22 -9.53
N ALA A 160 -14.26 -2.14 -9.17
CA ALA A 160 -14.07 -0.98 -10.04
C ALA A 160 -13.37 -1.36 -11.37
N TYR A 161 -12.34 -2.20 -11.28
CA TYR A 161 -11.64 -2.71 -12.45
C TYR A 161 -12.53 -3.62 -13.30
N THR A 162 -13.26 -4.54 -12.68
CA THR A 162 -14.11 -5.52 -13.38
C THR A 162 -15.31 -4.86 -14.06
N GLU A 163 -15.89 -3.84 -13.43
CA GLU A 163 -17.03 -3.09 -13.94
C GLU A 163 -16.62 -2.03 -14.98
N GLY A 164 -15.31 -1.83 -15.20
CA GLY A 164 -14.78 -0.87 -16.18
C GLY A 164 -14.96 0.59 -15.77
N VAL A 165 -15.16 0.87 -14.47
CA VAL A 165 -15.26 2.24 -13.93
C VAL A 165 -13.90 2.81 -13.50
N MET A 166 -12.89 1.96 -13.34
CA MET A 166 -11.51 2.40 -13.13
C MET A 166 -11.01 3.15 -14.38
N PRO A 167 -10.48 4.38 -14.26
CA PRO A 167 -9.90 5.08 -15.40
C PRO A 167 -8.73 4.31 -16.02
N LEU A 168 -8.64 4.31 -17.35
CA LEU A 168 -7.68 3.49 -18.11
C LEU A 168 -6.21 3.89 -17.89
N ASP A 169 -5.98 5.12 -17.48
CA ASP A 169 -4.66 5.70 -17.23
C ASP A 169 -4.20 5.55 -15.77
N VAL A 170 -5.05 4.99 -14.90
CA VAL A 170 -4.74 4.74 -13.49
C VAL A 170 -4.16 3.34 -13.31
N GLN A 171 -2.96 3.26 -12.77
CA GLN A 171 -2.34 1.99 -12.38
C GLN A 171 -2.82 1.56 -10.99
N VAL A 172 -3.05 0.27 -10.79
CA VAL A 172 -3.44 -0.28 -9.48
C VAL A 172 -2.37 -1.27 -9.01
N PHE A 173 -1.85 -1.05 -7.80
CA PHE A 173 -0.91 -1.95 -7.13
C PHE A 173 -1.47 -2.41 -5.79
N VAL A 174 -1.08 -3.62 -5.38
CA VAL A 174 -1.50 -4.20 -4.11
C VAL A 174 -0.29 -4.66 -3.31
N LEU A 175 -0.41 -4.60 -1.98
CA LEU A 175 0.57 -5.17 -1.07
C LEU A 175 0.32 -6.68 -0.94
N ASP A 176 1.21 -7.46 -1.55
CA ASP A 176 1.16 -8.92 -1.49
C ASP A 176 1.27 -9.41 -0.05
N SER A 177 0.30 -10.22 0.36
CA SER A 177 0.38 -10.98 1.59
C SER A 177 1.45 -12.06 1.49
N VAL A 178 2.36 -12.10 2.45
CA VAL A 178 3.43 -13.08 2.51
C VAL A 178 3.16 -14.15 3.58
N CYS A 179 3.69 -15.34 3.37
CA CYS A 179 3.61 -16.43 4.34
C CYS A 179 4.37 -16.09 5.64
N LEU A 180 4.06 -16.82 6.73
CA LEU A 180 4.69 -16.61 8.04
C LEU A 180 6.22 -16.69 8.03
N VAL A 181 6.81 -17.46 7.11
CA VAL A 181 8.28 -17.59 6.99
C VAL A 181 8.94 -16.28 6.53
N ARG A 182 8.18 -15.39 5.90
CA ARG A 182 8.61 -14.07 5.41
C ARG A 182 8.10 -12.90 6.26
N LYS A 183 7.27 -13.15 7.28
CA LYS A 183 6.83 -12.15 8.26
C LYS A 183 7.85 -12.08 9.39
#